data_AF-A0A353PDI1-F1
#
_entry.id   AF-A0A353PDI1-F1
#
_cell.length_a   1.000
_cell.length_b   1.000
_cell.length_c   1.000
_cell.angle_alpha   90.00
_cell.angle_beta   90.00
_cell.angle_gamma   90.00
#
_symmetry.space_group_name_H-M   'P 1'
#
loop_
_entity.id
_entity.type
_entity.pdbx_description
1 polymer ?
#
loop_
_entity_poly.entity_id
_entity_poly.type
_entity_poly.pdbx_seq_one_letter_code
_entity_poly.pdbx_strand_id
1 'polypeptide(L)'
;VNYKQIPVNKPKVPVHSYSKDGAMRIENVSDPVYAPNSKGGPAADPSLNPEVATWPASGDFVRAAYTLRRDDDDFRQAGDLVRKVMDDAQRDRLVSNVVGHLKKGVSAPVLERAFDYWRKIDADVGERIAKAFQ
;
A
#
# COMPACT_ATOMS: atom_id res chain seq x y z
N VAL A 1 -12.13 -17.21 -11.46
CA VAL A 1 -12.23 -17.77 -10.10
C VAL A 1 -11.04 -18.67 -9.74
N ASN A 2 -10.67 -19.65 -10.56
CA ASN A 2 -9.60 -20.62 -10.25
C ASN A 2 -8.16 -20.18 -10.60
N TYR A 3 -7.84 -18.87 -10.57
CA TYR A 3 -6.52 -18.36 -10.98
C TYR A 3 -5.35 -18.93 -10.13
N LYS A 4 -5.64 -19.37 -8.90
CA LYS A 4 -4.66 -20.03 -8.02
C LYS A 4 -4.22 -21.43 -8.51
N GLN A 5 -4.90 -22.00 -9.51
CA GLN A 5 -4.50 -23.26 -10.14
C GLN A 5 -3.53 -23.05 -11.32
N ILE A 6 -3.29 -21.80 -11.75
CA ILE A 6 -2.28 -21.48 -12.76
C ILE A 6 -0.89 -21.73 -12.15
N PRO A 7 0.07 -22.38 -12.84
CA PRO A 7 1.33 -22.83 -12.25
C PRO A 7 2.11 -21.78 -11.45
N VAL A 8 2.13 -20.53 -11.88
CA VAL A 8 2.84 -19.44 -11.17
C VAL A 8 2.18 -19.07 -9.83
N ASN A 9 0.88 -19.30 -9.69
CA ASN A 9 0.11 -19.00 -8.49
C ASN A 9 -0.08 -20.24 -7.59
N LYS A 10 0.24 -21.43 -8.11
CA LYS A 10 0.00 -22.69 -7.39
C LYS A 10 1.03 -22.85 -6.28
N PRO A 11 0.60 -23.12 -5.03
CA PRO A 11 1.54 -23.43 -3.97
C PRO A 11 2.25 -24.76 -4.23
N LYS A 12 3.48 -24.88 -3.72
CA LYS A 12 4.30 -26.09 -3.86
C LYS A 12 3.89 -27.22 -2.92
N VAL A 13 3.11 -26.91 -1.90
CA VAL A 13 2.58 -27.86 -0.91
C VAL A 13 1.17 -28.31 -1.29
N PRO A 14 0.70 -29.48 -0.82
CA PRO A 14 -0.68 -29.89 -0.98
C PRO A 14 -1.65 -28.82 -0.44
N VAL A 15 -2.76 -28.62 -1.16
CA VAL A 15 -3.82 -27.70 -0.76
C VAL A 15 -5.11 -28.49 -0.56
N HIS A 16 -5.64 -28.42 0.64
CA HIS A 16 -6.93 -29.00 1.01
C HIS A 16 -7.91 -27.85 1.27
N SER A 17 -8.88 -27.64 0.38
CA SER A 17 -9.84 -26.53 0.48
C SER A 17 -11.25 -26.98 0.11
N TYR A 18 -12.25 -26.27 0.63
CA TYR A 18 -13.66 -26.48 0.28
C TYR A 18 -14.10 -25.76 -1.01
N SER A 19 -13.19 -25.10 -1.74
CA SER A 19 -13.53 -24.47 -3.02
C SER A 19 -13.74 -25.52 -4.11
N LYS A 20 -14.95 -25.58 -4.66
CA LYS A 20 -15.37 -26.52 -5.73
C LYS A 20 -15.77 -25.77 -7.00
N ASP A 21 -15.69 -26.47 -8.14
CA ASP A 21 -16.14 -26.02 -9.46
C ASP A 21 -15.61 -24.63 -9.87
N GLY A 22 -16.48 -23.80 -10.46
CA GLY A 22 -16.16 -22.50 -11.01
C GLY A 22 -15.52 -22.57 -12.40
N ALA A 23 -15.67 -21.49 -13.18
CA ALA A 23 -15.09 -21.41 -14.51
C ALA A 23 -13.56 -21.69 -14.50
N MET A 24 -13.09 -22.40 -15.52
CA MET A 24 -11.69 -22.81 -15.69
C MET A 24 -11.17 -23.65 -14.51
N ARG A 25 -11.95 -24.64 -14.07
CA ARG A 25 -11.48 -25.62 -13.08
C ARG A 25 -10.52 -26.60 -13.75
N ILE A 26 -9.26 -26.60 -13.32
CA ILE A 26 -8.19 -27.45 -13.87
C ILE A 26 -8.01 -28.68 -12.97
N GLU A 27 -8.02 -28.50 -11.65
CA GLU A 27 -7.78 -29.55 -10.66
C GLU A 27 -9.07 -29.90 -9.90
N ASN A 28 -9.75 -30.96 -10.32
CA ASN A 28 -10.97 -31.44 -9.67
C ASN A 28 -10.64 -32.17 -8.35
N VAL A 29 -11.53 -32.07 -7.37
CA VAL A 29 -11.42 -32.79 -6.08
C VAL A 29 -12.74 -33.44 -5.71
N SER A 30 -12.71 -34.68 -5.21
CA SER A 30 -13.90 -35.45 -4.83
C SER A 30 -14.28 -35.34 -3.35
N ASP A 31 -13.52 -34.56 -2.56
CA ASP A 31 -13.78 -34.38 -1.12
C ASP A 31 -15.22 -33.90 -0.84
N PRO A 32 -15.78 -34.19 0.34
CA PRO A 32 -17.04 -33.60 0.80
C PRO A 32 -17.07 -32.08 0.61
N VAL A 33 -18.23 -31.54 0.24
CA VAL A 33 -18.41 -30.10 -0.04
C VAL A 33 -18.82 -29.29 1.20
N TYR A 34 -18.77 -29.88 2.38
CA TYR A 34 -19.27 -29.29 3.63
C TYR A 34 -18.35 -29.59 4.83
N ALA A 35 -18.43 -28.72 5.82
CA ALA A 35 -17.76 -28.88 7.11
C ALA A 35 -18.73 -28.54 8.27
N PRO A 36 -18.59 -29.17 9.45
CA PRO A 36 -17.78 -30.36 9.71
C PRO A 36 -18.33 -31.59 8.96
N ASN A 37 -17.48 -32.59 8.70
CA ASN A 37 -17.91 -33.86 8.08
C ASN A 37 -17.16 -35.06 8.69
N SER A 38 -17.77 -36.24 8.60
CA SER A 38 -17.18 -37.51 9.07
C SER A 38 -16.63 -38.37 7.92
N LYS A 39 -16.32 -37.75 6.78
CA LYS A 39 -15.95 -38.44 5.53
C LYS A 39 -14.51 -38.12 5.08
N GLY A 40 -13.70 -37.56 5.98
CA GLY A 40 -12.29 -37.28 5.73
C GLY A 40 -12.03 -36.07 4.82
N GLY A 41 -12.99 -35.15 4.70
CA GLY A 41 -12.77 -33.89 3.98
C GLY A 41 -11.77 -32.96 4.70
N PRO A 42 -11.33 -31.87 4.06
CA PRO A 42 -10.36 -30.93 4.63
C PRO A 42 -10.74 -30.47 6.05
N ALA A 43 -9.82 -30.56 7.01
CA ALA A 43 -10.03 -30.07 8.36
C ALA A 43 -8.97 -29.02 8.69
N ALA A 44 -9.41 -27.83 9.11
CA ALA A 44 -8.48 -26.82 9.62
C ALA A 44 -8.00 -27.26 11.01
N ASP A 45 -6.70 -27.15 11.25
CA ASP A 45 -6.08 -27.41 12.54
C ASP A 45 -5.44 -26.13 13.08
N PRO A 46 -6.13 -25.38 13.95
CA PRO A 46 -5.59 -24.17 14.56
C PRO A 46 -4.38 -24.42 15.46
N SER A 47 -4.12 -25.67 15.89
CA SER A 47 -2.94 -25.97 16.71
C SER A 47 -1.63 -25.92 15.91
N LEU A 48 -1.71 -26.19 14.60
CA LEU A 48 -0.56 -26.11 13.69
C LEU A 48 -0.22 -24.67 13.30
N ASN A 49 -1.22 -23.78 13.27
CA ASN A 49 -1.07 -22.37 12.94
C ASN A 49 -2.00 -21.53 13.83
N PRO A 50 -1.64 -21.35 15.11
CA PRO A 50 -2.45 -20.54 16.01
C PRO A 50 -2.52 -19.10 15.51
N GLU A 51 -3.67 -18.46 15.69
CA GLU A 51 -3.81 -17.04 15.37
C GLU A 51 -2.93 -16.22 16.33
N VAL A 52 -1.87 -15.64 15.77
CA VAL A 52 -0.90 -14.81 16.51
C VAL A 52 -1.04 -13.33 16.18
N ALA A 53 -1.75 -12.98 15.11
CA ALA A 53 -2.03 -11.59 14.73
C ALA A 53 -3.21 -11.05 15.54
N THR A 54 -3.07 -11.03 16.87
CA THR A 54 -4.05 -10.45 17.80
C THR A 54 -3.53 -9.14 18.37
N TRP A 55 -4.39 -8.14 18.49
CA TRP A 55 -4.07 -6.86 19.13
C TRP A 55 -5.31 -6.27 19.83
N PRO A 56 -5.14 -5.55 20.95
CA PRO A 56 -6.26 -4.88 21.61
C PRO A 56 -6.73 -3.67 20.79
N ALA A 57 -8.04 -3.44 20.77
CA ALA A 57 -8.67 -2.25 20.21
C ALA A 57 -9.82 -1.80 21.12
N SER A 58 -10.01 -0.48 21.25
CA SER A 58 -11.03 0.12 22.12
C SER A 58 -11.46 1.48 21.59
N GLY A 59 -12.73 1.84 21.81
CA GLY A 59 -13.31 3.14 21.44
C GLY A 59 -14.61 3.00 20.65
N ASP A 60 -15.20 4.14 20.31
CA ASP A 60 -16.42 4.21 19.51
C ASP A 60 -16.15 3.96 18.01
N PHE A 61 -17.18 3.55 17.28
CA PHE A 61 -17.11 3.49 15.81
C PHE A 61 -17.22 4.90 15.22
N VAL A 62 -16.10 5.42 14.71
CA VAL A 62 -16.01 6.78 14.16
C VAL A 62 -15.33 6.81 12.79
N ARG A 63 -15.44 7.95 12.09
CA ARG A 63 -14.66 8.29 10.89
C ARG A 63 -13.86 9.56 11.19
N ALA A 64 -12.58 9.39 11.54
CA ALA A 64 -11.69 10.50 11.87
C ALA A 64 -10.27 10.19 11.40
N ALA A 65 -9.43 11.21 11.29
CA ALA A 65 -7.98 11.01 11.16
C ALA A 65 -7.42 10.32 12.41
N TYR A 66 -6.31 9.61 12.27
CA TYR A 66 -5.65 8.98 13.40
C TYR A 66 -5.07 10.03 14.36
N THR A 67 -4.93 9.66 15.63
CA THR A 67 -4.29 10.52 16.62
C THR A 67 -2.79 10.60 16.35
N LEU A 68 -2.30 11.81 16.07
CA LEU A 68 -0.87 12.06 15.85
C LEU A 68 -0.04 11.69 17.08
N ARG A 69 1.09 11.03 16.86
CA ARG A 69 2.16 10.85 17.84
C ARG A 69 3.10 12.05 17.84
N ARG A 70 4.01 12.09 18.82
CA ARG A 70 4.94 13.22 19.04
C ARG A 70 5.67 13.69 17.78
N ASP A 71 6.06 12.75 16.93
CA ASP A 71 6.88 13.00 15.76
C ASP A 71 6.09 12.82 14.44
N ASP A 72 4.77 12.68 14.52
CA ASP A 72 3.91 12.56 13.34
C ASP A 72 3.54 13.94 12.80
N ASP A 73 3.85 14.16 11.53
CA ASP A 73 3.34 15.24 10.70
C ASP A 73 3.45 14.84 9.23
N ASP A 74 2.91 15.66 8.33
CA ASP A 74 2.83 15.33 6.90
C ASP A 74 4.13 15.63 6.11
N PHE A 75 5.12 16.31 6.70
CA PHE A 75 6.23 16.94 5.96
C PHE A 75 7.63 16.57 6.43
N ARG A 76 7.82 16.17 7.70
CA ARG A 76 9.13 15.98 8.32
C ARG A 76 9.92 14.86 7.69
N GLN A 77 9.31 13.69 7.48
CA GLN A 77 10.00 12.56 6.85
C GLN A 77 10.38 12.86 5.40
N ALA A 78 9.50 13.54 4.65
CA ALA A 78 9.80 13.98 3.29
C ALA A 78 10.94 15.02 3.27
N GLY A 79 10.93 15.97 4.21
CA GLY A 79 11.99 16.95 4.35
C GLY A 79 13.32 16.32 4.75
N ASP A 80 13.30 15.31 5.62
CA ASP A 80 14.49 14.55 6.01
C ASP A 80 15.08 13.78 4.83
N LEU A 81 14.24 13.20 3.96
CA LEU A 81 14.68 12.60 2.69
C LEU A 81 15.42 13.65 1.82
N VAL A 82 14.83 14.84 1.63
CA VAL A 82 15.39 15.91 0.80
C VAL A 82 16.72 16.45 1.35
N ARG A 83 16.80 16.69 2.67
CA ARG A 83 17.94 17.37 3.29
C ARG A 83 19.07 16.44 3.70
N LYS A 84 18.74 15.24 4.20
CA LYS A 84 19.70 14.37 4.90
C LYS A 84 20.10 13.14 4.09
N VAL A 85 19.27 12.73 3.12
CA VAL A 85 19.51 11.52 2.33
C VAL A 85 19.93 11.87 0.91
N MET A 86 19.31 12.88 0.29
CA MET A 86 19.63 13.23 -1.08
C MET A 86 20.97 13.96 -1.21
N ASP A 87 21.66 13.70 -2.31
CA ASP A 87 22.73 14.57 -2.82
C ASP A 87 22.16 15.74 -3.65
N ASP A 88 23.03 16.68 -4.04
CA ASP A 88 22.61 17.86 -4.82
C ASP A 88 22.05 17.49 -6.20
N ALA A 89 22.68 16.53 -6.88
CA ALA A 89 22.24 16.10 -8.20
C ALA A 89 20.87 15.41 -8.15
N GLN A 90 20.57 14.69 -7.08
CA GLN A 90 19.25 14.12 -6.79
C GLN A 90 18.22 15.21 -6.52
N ARG A 91 18.58 16.25 -5.74
CA ARG A 91 17.71 17.43 -5.55
C ARG A 91 17.44 18.15 -6.87
N ASP A 92 18.43 18.31 -7.74
CA ASP A 92 18.25 18.90 -9.07
C ASP A 92 17.26 18.11 -9.93
N ARG A 93 17.41 16.78 -9.97
CA ARG A 93 16.48 15.90 -10.68
C ARG A 93 15.07 15.97 -10.09
N LEU A 94 14.94 16.05 -8.76
CA LEU A 94 13.65 16.22 -8.09
C LEU A 94 12.96 17.51 -8.56
N VAL A 95 13.66 18.64 -8.49
CA VAL A 95 13.14 19.94 -8.95
C VAL A 95 12.71 19.87 -10.42
N SER A 96 13.56 19.34 -11.30
CA SER A 96 13.28 19.21 -12.73
C SER A 96 12.04 18.36 -13.00
N ASN A 97 11.90 17.21 -12.33
CA ASN A 97 10.75 16.32 -12.46
C ASN A 97 9.45 16.98 -11.99
N VAL A 98 9.48 17.67 -10.85
CA VAL A 98 8.31 18.38 -10.31
C VAL A 98 7.86 19.48 -11.26
N VAL A 99 8.78 20.33 -11.71
CA VAL A 99 8.47 21.42 -12.66
C VAL A 99 7.95 20.86 -13.98
N GLY A 100 8.58 19.82 -14.51
CA GLY A 100 8.17 19.16 -15.73
C GLY A 100 6.75 18.57 -15.64
N HIS A 101 6.33 18.13 -14.45
CA HIS A 101 4.95 17.71 -14.20
C HIS A 101 4.00 18.92 -14.10
N LEU A 102 4.35 19.94 -13.32
CA LEU A 102 3.50 21.12 -13.12
C LEU A 102 3.23 21.88 -14.43
N LYS A 103 4.17 21.90 -15.38
CA LYS A 103 4.01 22.55 -16.69
C LYS A 103 3.00 21.86 -17.61
N LYS A 104 2.46 20.68 -17.27
CA LYS A 104 1.49 19.93 -18.09
C LYS A 104 0.03 20.41 -17.90
N GLY A 105 -0.17 21.73 -17.86
CA GLY A 105 -1.51 22.34 -17.82
C GLY A 105 -2.19 22.36 -16.45
N VAL A 106 -1.42 22.41 -15.36
CA VAL A 106 -1.97 22.58 -14.01
C VAL A 106 -2.56 23.99 -13.88
N SER A 107 -3.77 24.10 -13.35
CA SER A 107 -4.45 25.38 -13.17
C SER A 107 -3.79 26.23 -12.08
N ALA A 108 -3.88 27.56 -12.22
CA ALA A 108 -3.23 28.50 -11.29
C ALA A 108 -3.54 28.24 -9.79
N PRO A 109 -4.80 27.98 -9.38
CA PRO A 109 -5.09 27.70 -7.96
C PRO A 109 -4.48 26.39 -7.46
N VAL A 110 -4.18 25.44 -8.34
CA VAL A 110 -3.51 24.19 -7.98
C VAL A 110 -1.99 24.38 -7.93
N LEU A 111 -1.43 25.21 -8.83
CA LEU A 111 -0.01 25.57 -8.82
C LEU A 111 0.40 26.26 -7.51
N GLU A 112 -0.37 27.25 -7.04
CA GLU A 112 -0.08 27.95 -5.78
C GLU A 112 -0.03 26.98 -4.60
N ARG A 113 -1.03 26.09 -4.49
CA ARG A 113 -1.06 25.06 -3.45
C ARG A 113 0.10 24.07 -3.57
N ALA A 114 0.53 23.74 -4.79
CA ALA A 114 1.69 22.87 -5.00
C ALA A 114 2.97 23.52 -4.51
N PHE A 115 3.20 24.81 -4.80
CA PHE A 115 4.37 25.54 -4.30
C PHE A 115 4.36 25.60 -2.77
N ASP A 116 3.22 25.91 -2.16
CA ASP A 116 3.09 25.93 -0.70
C ASP A 116 3.33 24.55 -0.09
N TYR A 117 2.85 23.49 -0.73
CA TYR A 117 3.11 22.12 -0.29
C TYR A 117 4.60 21.78 -0.31
N TRP A 118 5.31 22.10 -1.41
CA TRP A 118 6.75 21.82 -1.51
C TRP A 118 7.58 22.66 -0.53
N ARG A 119 7.19 23.89 -0.25
CA ARG A 119 7.84 24.73 0.78
C ARG A 119 7.69 24.16 2.18
N LYS A 120 6.57 23.48 2.49
CA LYS A 120 6.38 22.79 3.78
C LYS A 120 7.28 21.57 3.93
N ILE A 121 7.61 20.88 2.83
CA ILE A 121 8.58 19.78 2.81
C ILE A 121 9.99 20.32 3.02
N ASP A 122 10.39 21.28 2.19
CA ASP A 122 11.70 21.93 2.25
C ASP A 122 11.66 23.30 1.57
N ALA A 123 12.13 24.33 2.29
CA ALA A 123 12.06 25.71 1.80
C ALA A 123 12.95 25.95 0.56
N ASP A 124 14.16 25.36 0.50
CA ASP A 124 15.06 25.54 -0.63
C ASP A 124 14.52 24.86 -1.88
N VAL A 125 14.14 23.58 -1.77
CA VAL A 125 13.58 22.83 -2.91
C VAL A 125 12.25 23.44 -3.37
N GLY A 126 11.37 23.84 -2.45
CA GLY A 126 10.13 24.53 -2.79
C GLY A 126 10.36 25.83 -3.56
N GLU A 127 11.37 26.61 -3.18
CA GLU A 127 11.73 27.84 -3.89
C GLU A 127 12.36 27.57 -5.25
N ARG A 128 13.23 26.54 -5.36
CA ARG A 128 13.81 26.11 -6.63
C ARG A 128 12.73 25.65 -7.61
N ILE A 129 11.69 24.94 -7.13
CA ILE A 129 10.54 24.55 -7.94
C ILE A 129 9.76 25.77 -8.43
N ALA A 130 9.43 26.71 -7.54
CA ALA A 130 8.69 27.91 -7.91
C ALA A 130 9.45 28.76 -8.94
N LYS A 131 10.76 28.98 -8.73
CA LYS A 131 11.63 29.73 -9.65
C LYS A 131 11.78 29.05 -11.01
N ALA A 132 11.96 27.73 -11.05
CA ALA A 132 12.13 27.01 -12.32
C ALA A 132 10.80 26.82 -13.08
N PHE A 133 9.66 26.99 -12.40
CA PHE A 133 8.35 27.00 -13.03
C PHE A 133 8.08 28.30 -13.80
N GLN A 134 8.44 29.44 -13.21
CA GLN A 134 8.40 30.77 -13.86
C GLN A 134 9.26 30.81 -15.12
#